data_AF-A0A2I1D0W2-F1
#
_entry.id   AF-A0A2I1D0W2-F1
#
_cell.length_a   1.000
_cell.length_b   1.000
_cell.length_c   1.000
_cell.angle_alpha   90.00
_cell.angle_beta   90.00
_cell.angle_gamma   90.00
#
_symmetry.space_group_name_H-M   'P 1'
#
loop_
_entity.id
_entity.type
_entity.pdbx_description
1 polymer ?
#
loop_
_entity_poly.entity_id
_entity_poly.type
_entity_poly.pdbx_seq_one_letter_code
_entity_poly.pdbx_strand_id
1 'polypeptide(L)'
;MKLIAIVCTLMAAAAVSASTIEARDTCGAGYGGDQRRTNSPCAASNGDRHFCGCDRTGVVECKGGKWTEVKDCGRGTCHGGNQGAAQC
;
A
#
# COMPACT_ATOMS: atom_id res chain seq x y z
N MET A 1 -26.53 27.39 -7.91
CA MET A 1 -26.99 26.08 -7.40
C MET A 1 -26.59 24.90 -8.29
N LYS A 2 -26.74 24.95 -9.63
CA LYS A 2 -26.33 23.85 -10.54
C LYS A 2 -24.83 23.53 -10.58
N LEU A 3 -23.96 24.53 -10.48
CA LEU A 3 -22.50 24.35 -10.51
C LEU A 3 -21.94 23.63 -9.27
N ILE A 4 -22.54 23.87 -8.10
CA ILE A 4 -22.10 23.28 -6.83
C ILE A 4 -22.32 21.76 -6.85
N ALA A 5 -23.45 21.31 -7.38
CA ALA A 5 -23.77 19.89 -7.49
C ALA A 5 -22.77 19.11 -8.37
N ILE A 6 -22.32 19.71 -9.47
CA ILE A 6 -21.34 19.09 -10.39
C ILE A 6 -19.96 18.97 -9.72
N VAL A 7 -19.55 19.99 -8.97
CA VAL A 7 -18.27 19.96 -8.23
C VAL A 7 -18.33 18.89 -7.11
N CYS A 8 -19.44 18.81 -6.39
CA CYS A 8 -19.62 17.79 -5.34
C CYS A 8 -19.62 16.36 -5.89
N THR A 9 -20.22 16.09 -7.05
CA THR A 9 -20.20 14.76 -7.66
C THR A 9 -18.82 14.34 -8.15
N LEU A 10 -18.04 15.28 -8.74
CA LEU A 10 -16.66 15.01 -9.16
C LEU A 10 -15.74 14.70 -7.98
N MET A 11 -15.86 15.44 -6.87
CA MET A 11 -15.09 15.21 -5.64
C MET A 11 -15.38 13.83 -5.03
N ALA A 12 -16.66 13.42 -5.01
CA ALA A 12 -17.04 12.10 -4.52
C ALA A 12 -16.45 10.96 -5.39
N ALA A 13 -16.45 11.11 -6.71
CA ALA A 13 -15.88 10.12 -7.62
C ALA A 13 -14.36 9.97 -7.45
N ALA A 14 -13.63 11.07 -7.22
CA ALA A 14 -12.19 11.03 -6.96
C ALA A 14 -11.86 10.35 -5.61
N ALA A 15 -12.65 10.60 -4.57
CA ALA A 15 -12.47 9.98 -3.26
C ALA A 15 -12.71 8.44 -3.32
N VAL A 16 -13.76 8.01 -4.02
CA VAL A 16 -14.03 6.58 -4.24
C VAL A 16 -12.87 5.93 -5.01
N SER A 17 -12.35 6.59 -6.04
CA SER A 17 -11.24 6.07 -6.83
C SER A 17 -9.97 5.90 -5.98
N ALA A 18 -9.62 6.87 -5.13
CA ALA A 18 -8.46 6.78 -4.24
C ALA A 18 -8.60 5.65 -3.21
N SER A 19 -9.78 5.52 -2.57
CA SER A 19 -10.03 4.49 -1.57
C SER A 19 -9.96 3.06 -2.12
N THR A 20 -10.35 2.85 -3.39
CA THR A 20 -10.22 1.53 -4.03
C THR A 20 -8.80 1.15 -4.40
N ILE A 21 -7.91 2.13 -4.62
CA ILE A 21 -6.49 1.90 -4.86
C ILE A 21 -5.80 1.52 -3.54
N GLU A 22 -6.03 2.25 -2.45
CA GLU A 22 -5.44 1.91 -1.14
C GLU A 22 -5.85 0.50 -0.65
N ALA A 23 -7.08 0.09 -0.91
CA ALA A 23 -7.56 -1.26 -0.57
C ALA A 23 -6.91 -2.37 -1.43
N ARG A 24 -6.39 -2.05 -2.63
CA ARG A 24 -5.69 -3.01 -3.51
C ARG A 24 -4.20 -3.15 -3.16
N ASP A 25 -3.60 -2.11 -2.62
CA ASP A 25 -2.16 -2.08 -2.31
C ASP A 25 -1.84 -2.83 -1.01
N THR A 26 -2.81 -2.88 -0.09
CA THR A 26 -2.71 -3.57 1.20
C THR A 26 -3.08 -5.05 1.12
N CYS A 27 -2.79 -5.79 2.18
CA CYS A 27 -3.06 -7.23 2.25
C CYS A 27 -4.54 -7.56 2.48
N GLY A 28 -5.37 -6.58 2.86
CA GLY A 28 -6.78 -6.75 3.19
C GLY A 28 -7.06 -6.64 4.70
N ALA A 29 -8.29 -6.94 5.11
CA ALA A 29 -8.69 -6.89 6.51
C ALA A 29 -7.90 -7.89 7.37
N GLY A 30 -7.50 -7.47 8.57
CA GLY A 30 -6.76 -8.31 9.53
C GLY A 30 -5.23 -8.26 9.41
N TYR A 31 -4.69 -7.54 8.43
CA TYR A 31 -3.24 -7.33 8.28
C TYR A 31 -2.78 -6.04 8.95
N GLY A 32 -1.50 -5.99 9.34
CA GLY A 32 -0.87 -4.83 9.93
C GLY A 32 -0.68 -3.68 8.93
N GLY A 33 -0.62 -2.45 9.43
CA GLY A 33 -0.29 -1.28 8.59
C GLY A 33 1.13 -1.31 8.04
N ASP A 34 1.98 -2.19 8.57
CA ASP A 34 3.32 -2.52 8.09
C ASP A 34 3.33 -3.51 6.90
N GLN A 35 2.16 -3.98 6.44
CA GLN A 35 2.09 -5.03 5.41
C GLN A 35 1.55 -4.53 4.06
N ARG A 36 2.16 -4.99 2.98
CA ARG A 36 1.77 -4.70 1.60
C ARG A 36 1.79 -5.97 0.77
N ARG A 37 0.93 -6.02 -0.25
CA ARG A 37 0.78 -7.19 -1.12
C ARG A 37 1.85 -7.15 -2.21
N THR A 38 2.77 -8.11 -2.20
CA THR A 38 3.80 -8.22 -3.25
C THR A 38 3.15 -8.26 -4.64
N ASN A 39 3.74 -7.52 -5.60
CA ASN A 39 3.25 -7.29 -6.96
C ASN A 39 1.97 -6.46 -7.10
N SER A 40 1.35 -5.98 -6.01
CA SER A 40 0.25 -5.03 -6.10
C SER A 40 0.77 -3.62 -6.45
N PRO A 41 -0.11 -2.72 -6.95
CA PRO A 41 0.26 -1.34 -7.20
C PRO A 41 0.78 -0.63 -5.94
N CYS A 42 1.55 0.43 -6.13
CA CYS A 42 1.98 1.31 -5.05
C CYS A 42 2.08 2.75 -5.53
N ALA A 43 1.70 3.69 -4.66
CA ALA A 43 1.86 5.11 -4.92
C ALA A 43 3.34 5.53 -4.86
N ALA A 44 3.78 6.39 -5.77
CA ALA A 44 5.15 6.93 -5.80
C ALA A 44 5.53 7.70 -4.51
N SER A 45 4.54 8.21 -3.77
CA SER A 45 4.73 8.85 -2.46
C SER A 45 5.24 7.90 -1.36
N ASN A 46 5.21 6.59 -1.58
CA ASN A 46 5.86 5.63 -0.69
C ASN A 46 7.38 5.74 -0.74
N GLY A 47 7.95 6.22 -1.85
CA GLY A 47 9.40 6.39 -2.01
C GLY A 47 10.16 5.10 -1.74
N ASP A 48 11.18 5.22 -0.89
CA ASP A 48 12.09 4.16 -0.43
C ASP A 48 11.61 3.45 0.85
N ARG A 49 10.36 3.67 1.28
CA ARG A 49 9.83 2.99 2.46
C ARG A 49 9.76 1.49 2.24
N HIS A 50 10.21 0.77 3.26
CA HIS A 50 10.16 -0.69 3.33
C HIS A 50 8.98 -1.16 4.17
N PHE A 51 8.20 -2.06 3.60
CA PHE A 51 7.08 -2.73 4.26
C PHE A 51 7.29 -4.25 4.21
N CYS A 52 6.52 -5.00 4.99
CA CYS A 52 6.53 -6.45 4.93
C CYS A 52 5.57 -6.99 3.88
N GLY A 53 5.91 -8.12 3.27
CA GLY A 53 4.95 -8.95 2.56
C GLY A 53 3.81 -9.41 3.48
N CYS A 54 2.68 -9.78 2.90
CA CYS A 54 1.50 -10.25 3.65
C CYS A 54 1.80 -11.49 4.51
N ASP A 55 2.67 -12.37 4.02
CA ASP A 55 3.14 -13.59 4.68
C ASP A 55 4.31 -13.34 5.64
N ARG A 56 4.80 -12.09 5.72
CA ARG A 56 5.97 -11.66 6.50
C ARG A 56 7.27 -12.38 6.12
N THR A 57 7.35 -12.99 4.94
CA THR A 57 8.55 -13.71 4.50
C THR A 57 9.55 -12.82 3.76
N GLY A 58 9.15 -11.62 3.35
CA GLY A 58 10.03 -10.69 2.67
C GLY A 58 9.74 -9.23 2.99
N VAL A 59 10.73 -8.38 2.74
CA VAL A 59 10.62 -6.92 2.73
C VAL A 59 10.34 -6.45 1.31
N VAL A 60 9.35 -5.57 1.15
CA VAL A 60 8.94 -4.99 -0.13
C VAL A 60 9.16 -3.48 -0.16
N GLU A 61 9.52 -2.97 -1.33
CA GLU A 61 9.72 -1.56 -1.64
C GLU A 61 8.89 -1.17 -2.87
N CYS A 62 8.43 0.07 -2.96
CA CYS A 62 7.68 0.56 -4.11
C CYS A 62 8.62 0.87 -5.29
N LYS A 63 8.70 -0.03 -6.27
CA LYS A 63 9.55 0.13 -7.47
C LYS A 63 8.70 0.10 -8.73
N GLY A 64 8.83 1.13 -9.58
CA GLY A 64 8.09 1.21 -10.84
C GLY A 64 6.56 1.16 -10.68
N GLY A 65 6.05 1.67 -9.55
CA GLY A 65 4.61 1.64 -9.24
C GLY A 65 4.08 0.30 -8.75
N LYS A 66 4.95 -0.64 -8.35
CA LYS A 66 4.56 -1.90 -7.71
C LYS A 66 5.38 -2.22 -6.46
N TRP A 67 4.74 -2.87 -5.48
CA TRP A 67 5.45 -3.46 -4.35
C TRP A 67 6.30 -4.62 -4.82
N THR A 68 7.62 -4.41 -4.79
CA THR A 68 8.61 -5.37 -5.28
C THR A 68 9.40 -5.87 -4.08
N GLU A 69 9.58 -7.17 -3.96
CA GLU A 69 10.42 -7.75 -2.93
C GLU A 69 11.88 -7.34 -3.14
N VAL A 70 12.50 -6.81 -2.08
CA VAL A 70 13.90 -6.35 -2.09
C VAL A 70 14.79 -7.15 -1.15
N LYS A 71 14.18 -7.92 -0.24
CA LYS A 71 14.90 -8.82 0.68
C LYS A 71 13.99 -9.98 1.07
N ASP A 72 14.48 -11.19 0.91
CA ASP A 72 13.86 -12.41 1.43
C ASP A 72 14.31 -12.64 2.89
N CYS A 73 13.36 -12.76 3.81
CA CYS A 73 13.58 -13.13 5.22
C CYS A 73 13.57 -14.65 5.43
N GLY A 74 13.14 -15.45 4.45
CA GLY A 74 13.06 -16.91 4.45
C GLY A 74 11.98 -17.51 5.35
N ARG A 75 11.53 -16.78 6.37
CA ARG A 75 10.47 -17.16 7.32
C ARG A 75 9.59 -15.95 7.60
N GLY A 76 8.40 -16.19 8.15
CA GLY A 76 7.42 -15.17 8.55
C GLY A 76 7.86 -14.30 9.74
N THR A 77 9.05 -13.68 9.67
CA THR A 77 9.67 -12.88 10.74
C THR A 77 9.71 -11.39 10.41
N CYS A 78 9.33 -10.99 9.21
CA CYS A 78 9.30 -9.58 8.83
C CYS A 78 8.36 -8.79 9.75
N HIS A 79 8.85 -7.67 10.27
CA HIS A 79 8.10 -6.74 11.09
C HIS A 79 8.50 -5.29 10.79
N GLY A 80 7.57 -4.36 10.90
CA GLY A 80 7.82 -2.92 10.73
C GLY A 80 6.76 -2.07 11.43
N GLY A 81 6.77 -0.78 11.14
CA GLY A 81 5.72 0.16 11.58
C GLY A 81 4.78 0.55 10.44
N ASN A 82 3.71 1.27 10.78
CA ASN A 82 2.75 1.79 9.79
C ASN A 82 3.37 2.77 8.79
N GLN A 83 4.53 3.34 9.13
CA GLN A 83 5.29 4.26 8.28
C GLN A 83 6.47 3.58 7.55
N GLY A 84 6.53 2.25 7.60
CA GLY A 84 7.58 1.44 6.98
C GLY A 84 8.63 0.98 7.99
N ALA A 85 9.91 1.01 7.58
CA ALA A 85 11.06 0.46 8.32
C ALA A 85 10.95 -1.06 8.57
N ALA A 86 10.39 -1.80 7.61
CA ALA A 86 10.32 -3.25 7.69
C ALA A 86 11.70 -3.90 7.70
N GLN A 87 11.86 -4.88 8.59
CA GLN A 87 13.07 -5.65 8.80
C GLN A 87 12.73 -7.11 9.07
N CYS A 88 13.67 -7.99 8.74
CA CYS A 88 13.75 -9.34 9.29
C CYS A 88 14.49 -9.21 10.64
#